data_AF-A0A6P9FEK0-F1
#
_entry.id   AF-A0A6P9FEK0-F1
#
_cell.length_a   1.000
_cell.length_b   1.000
_cell.length_c   1.000
_cell.angle_alpha   90.00
_cell.angle_beta   90.00
_cell.angle_gamma   90.00
#
_symmetry.space_group_name_H-M   'P 1'
#
loop_
_entity.id
_entity.type
_entity.pdbx_description
1 polymer ?
#
loop_
_entity_poly.entity_id
_entity_poly.type
_entity_poly.pdbx_seq_one_letter_code
_entity_poly.pdbx_strand_id
1 'polypeptide(L)'
;MPLAKSLTEPAGGLRLAPTPPGPGALSVGSETQDALGPGLGAGLRARPHVFPTAPPPGRGAAAVCATVSAESRRGFLLQQCLDGTRRSSPTRAGRSELALRHLFVAPSDRSKAPAAARRRLFSAAAMTTASPSQVRQNYHQDSEAAINRQINLELYASYVYLSMSYYFDRDDVALKNFAKYFLHQSHEEREHAEKLMKLQNQRGGRIFLQDIKKPDRDDWENGLNAMECALHLEKSVNQSLLELHKLATDKSDPHLCDFIETHYLNEQVKSIKELGDHVTNLRKMGAPESGMAEYLFDKHTLGNSDSES
;
A
#
# COMPACT_ATOMS: atom_id res chain seq x y z
N MET A 1 -15.22 -19.32 59.03
CA MET A 1 -15.12 -20.14 60.27
C MET A 1 -15.44 -21.58 59.88
N PRO A 2 -14.69 -22.59 60.37
CA PRO A 2 -13.55 -23.13 59.60
C PRO A 2 -13.38 -24.69 59.68
N LEU A 3 -12.22 -25.18 59.20
CA LEU A 3 -11.50 -26.44 59.52
C LEU A 3 -11.97 -27.73 58.81
N ALA A 4 -11.19 -28.38 57.93
CA ALA A 4 -9.84 -28.98 58.02
C ALA A 4 -9.82 -30.43 58.53
N LYS A 5 -9.11 -31.31 57.79
CA LYS A 5 -8.26 -32.46 58.17
C LYS A 5 -7.86 -33.19 56.87
N SER A 6 -6.62 -33.16 56.36
CA SER A 6 -5.32 -33.63 56.88
C SER A 6 -5.22 -35.16 57.03
N LEU A 7 -4.04 -35.69 56.68
CA LEU A 7 -3.42 -37.03 56.91
C LEU A 7 -3.31 -37.87 55.61
N THR A 8 -2.17 -38.45 55.18
CA THR A 8 -0.73 -38.43 55.55
C THR A 8 -0.02 -39.34 54.53
N GLU A 9 1.22 -39.05 54.12
CA GLU A 9 2.17 -40.06 53.60
C GLU A 9 2.81 -40.87 54.77
N PRO A 10 3.54 -41.99 54.52
CA PRO A 10 4.99 -41.88 54.29
C PRO A 10 5.66 -42.96 53.37
N ALA A 11 6.66 -42.50 52.62
CA ALA A 11 8.08 -42.94 52.48
C ALA A 11 8.53 -44.41 52.25
N GLY A 12 9.48 -44.55 51.31
CA GLY A 12 10.58 -45.55 51.23
C GLY A 12 10.59 -46.30 49.89
N GLY A 13 11.58 -46.25 48.99
CA GLY A 13 12.99 -45.89 49.04
C GLY A 13 13.83 -47.09 48.59
N LEU A 14 14.54 -47.01 47.45
CA LEU A 14 15.77 -47.79 47.16
C LEU A 14 16.47 -47.25 45.89
N ARG A 15 17.69 -46.76 46.09
CA ARG A 15 18.70 -46.38 45.07
C ARG A 15 19.38 -47.62 44.50
N LEU A 16 19.82 -47.59 43.24
CA LEU A 16 21.10 -48.18 42.78
C LEU A 16 21.66 -47.37 41.59
N ALA A 17 22.98 -47.20 41.60
CA ALA A 17 23.79 -46.37 40.68
C ALA A 17 24.71 -47.28 39.81
N PRO A 18 25.56 -46.74 38.91
CA PRO A 18 25.86 -47.28 37.56
C PRO A 18 27.19 -48.04 37.43
N THR A 19 27.43 -48.74 36.29
CA THR A 19 28.77 -49.09 35.74
C THR A 19 28.74 -49.60 34.28
N PRO A 20 29.90 -49.62 33.56
CA PRO A 20 30.03 -49.47 32.09
C PRO A 20 30.74 -50.68 31.38
N PRO A 21 31.66 -50.57 30.36
CA PRO A 21 31.45 -51.03 28.98
C PRO A 21 32.48 -52.08 28.43
N GLY A 22 32.28 -52.54 27.17
CA GLY A 22 33.31 -53.15 26.27
C GLY A 22 32.93 -54.54 25.67
N PRO A 23 33.77 -55.19 24.84
CA PRO A 23 34.67 -54.72 23.75
C PRO A 23 34.70 -55.64 22.47
N GLY A 24 35.49 -55.27 21.43
CA GLY A 24 36.04 -56.18 20.38
C GLY A 24 36.01 -55.60 18.93
N ALA A 25 37.08 -55.02 18.35
CA ALA A 25 38.28 -55.61 17.68
C ALA A 25 37.95 -56.16 16.26
N LEU A 26 38.61 -55.87 15.11
CA LEU A 26 40.02 -55.80 14.67
C LEU A 26 40.11 -54.95 13.35
N SER A 27 41.10 -54.04 13.13
CA SER A 27 42.38 -54.18 12.38
C SER A 27 42.26 -54.85 10.98
N VAL A 28 42.75 -54.34 9.83
CA VAL A 28 44.15 -54.11 9.33
C VAL A 28 44.05 -53.34 7.97
N GLY A 29 44.81 -52.27 7.66
CA GLY A 29 46.11 -52.21 6.93
C GLY A 29 45.97 -52.03 5.39
N SER A 30 46.42 -50.89 4.81
CA SER A 30 47.56 -50.72 3.86
C SER A 30 47.32 -51.27 2.43
N GLU A 31 47.34 -50.50 1.33
CA GLU A 31 48.47 -50.00 0.49
C GLU A 31 47.82 -49.31 -0.76
N THR A 32 48.12 -48.07 -1.17
CA THR A 32 49.17 -47.54 -2.09
C THR A 32 49.25 -48.10 -3.54
N GLN A 33 49.40 -47.14 -4.49
CA GLN A 33 49.94 -47.22 -5.88
C GLN A 33 49.03 -47.84 -6.96
N ASP A 34 49.02 -47.45 -8.24
CA ASP A 34 49.67 -46.43 -9.07
C ASP A 34 48.89 -46.43 -10.42
N ALA A 35 48.58 -45.28 -11.01
CA ALA A 35 49.18 -44.74 -12.24
C ALA A 35 48.76 -45.34 -13.61
N LEU A 36 48.64 -44.39 -14.57
CA LEU A 36 48.77 -44.49 -16.04
C LEU A 36 47.49 -44.65 -16.91
N GLY A 37 47.21 -43.61 -17.72
CA GLY A 37 46.42 -43.65 -18.97
C GLY A 37 47.20 -44.32 -20.12
N PRO A 38 47.04 -43.98 -21.43
CA PRO A 38 46.22 -42.97 -22.13
C PRO A 38 45.25 -43.64 -23.16
N GLY A 39 44.35 -43.02 -23.94
CA GLY A 39 44.48 -41.95 -24.95
C GLY A 39 43.97 -42.46 -26.33
N LEU A 40 43.47 -41.54 -27.19
CA LEU A 40 43.02 -41.68 -28.60
C LEU A 40 41.53 -42.09 -28.81
N GLY A 41 40.70 -41.47 -29.65
CA GLY A 41 40.85 -40.38 -30.63
C GLY A 41 39.68 -40.39 -31.64
N ALA A 42 39.47 -39.24 -32.31
CA ALA A 42 38.53 -38.94 -33.42
C ALA A 42 37.03 -38.74 -33.06
N GLY A 43 36.34 -37.65 -33.38
CA GLY A 43 36.55 -36.54 -34.32
C GLY A 43 35.55 -36.63 -35.48
N LEU A 44 34.49 -35.80 -35.51
CA LEU A 44 33.77 -35.40 -36.73
C LEU A 44 32.92 -34.12 -36.52
N ARG A 45 32.74 -33.39 -37.62
CA ARG A 45 32.53 -31.93 -37.78
C ARG A 45 31.08 -31.43 -37.70
N ALA A 46 30.95 -30.10 -37.79
CA ALA A 46 29.82 -29.23 -37.47
C ALA A 46 28.85 -28.83 -38.63
N ARG A 47 27.62 -28.42 -38.23
CA ARG A 47 26.69 -27.36 -38.74
C ARG A 47 25.95 -27.53 -40.10
N PRO A 48 24.84 -26.79 -40.41
CA PRO A 48 23.94 -25.91 -39.61
C PRO A 48 22.39 -25.99 -39.89
N HIS A 49 21.62 -25.29 -39.03
CA HIS A 49 20.31 -24.58 -39.16
C HIS A 49 19.27 -24.88 -40.28
N VAL A 50 18.00 -25.08 -39.85
CA VAL A 50 16.76 -24.61 -40.54
C VAL A 50 15.68 -24.20 -39.51
N PHE A 51 15.12 -23.00 -39.68
CA PHE A 51 13.95 -22.43 -38.97
C PHE A 51 12.63 -22.87 -39.62
N PRO A 52 11.49 -22.88 -38.89
CA PRO A 52 10.19 -22.65 -39.50
C PRO A 52 9.69 -21.22 -39.29
N THR A 53 9.16 -20.65 -40.37
CA THR A 53 8.68 -19.30 -40.61
C THR A 53 7.26 -19.04 -40.12
N ALA A 54 6.96 -17.77 -39.82
CA ALA A 54 5.64 -17.24 -39.45
C ALA A 54 4.71 -17.06 -40.67
N PRO A 55 3.37 -17.07 -40.49
CA PRO A 55 2.40 -16.70 -41.53
C PRO A 55 2.11 -15.18 -41.59
N PRO A 56 1.65 -14.64 -42.74
CA PRO A 56 1.54 -13.20 -43.03
C PRO A 56 0.25 -12.52 -42.51
N PRO A 57 0.19 -11.16 -42.48
CA PRO A 57 -0.95 -10.42 -41.94
C PRO A 57 -2.03 -10.14 -43.01
N GLY A 58 -3.29 -10.43 -42.65
CA GLY A 58 -4.48 -10.01 -43.39
C GLY A 58 -5.00 -8.65 -42.90
N ARG A 59 -5.27 -7.75 -43.84
CA ARG A 59 -5.79 -6.39 -43.64
C ARG A 59 -7.33 -6.37 -43.53
N GLY A 60 -7.87 -5.49 -42.68
CA GLY A 60 -9.05 -4.67 -43.01
C GLY A 60 -10.28 -4.78 -42.10
N ALA A 61 -10.44 -3.80 -41.19
CA ALA A 61 -11.68 -3.08 -40.81
C ALA A 61 -11.36 -2.27 -39.53
N ALA A 62 -10.95 -1.00 -39.60
CA ALA A 62 -11.77 0.20 -39.73
C ALA A 62 -12.79 0.42 -38.59
N ALA A 63 -12.50 1.44 -37.77
CA ALA A 63 -13.40 2.27 -36.97
C ALA A 63 -14.15 1.63 -35.78
N VAL A 64 -13.68 1.89 -34.55
CA VAL A 64 -14.34 2.76 -33.54
C VAL A 64 -13.26 3.20 -32.53
N CYS A 65 -12.76 4.43 -32.64
CA CYS A 65 -12.01 5.08 -31.57
C CYS A 65 -12.38 6.56 -31.59
N ALA A 66 -13.41 6.91 -30.82
CA ALA A 66 -13.70 8.26 -30.39
C ALA A 66 -14.55 8.16 -29.12
N THR A 67 -14.26 9.06 -28.18
CA THR A 67 -15.03 9.38 -26.96
C THR A 67 -15.03 8.37 -25.82
N VAL A 68 -13.97 8.35 -24.99
CA VAL A 68 -14.11 8.51 -23.53
C VAL A 68 -12.83 9.16 -22.97
N SER A 69 -12.74 10.49 -23.04
CA SER A 69 -11.71 11.25 -22.30
C SER A 69 -12.26 12.64 -22.02
N ALA A 70 -13.11 12.76 -21.00
CA ALA A 70 -13.53 14.04 -20.43
C ALA A 70 -14.35 13.87 -19.14
N GLU A 71 -13.91 13.07 -18.16
CA GLU A 71 -14.63 13.00 -16.88
C GLU A 71 -13.73 12.61 -15.70
N SER A 72 -12.57 13.24 -15.57
CA SER A 72 -11.79 13.18 -14.32
C SER A 72 -10.91 14.41 -14.13
N ARG A 73 -11.48 15.61 -14.34
CA ARG A 73 -10.87 16.90 -14.00
C ARG A 73 -11.92 17.94 -13.64
N ARG A 74 -12.70 17.70 -12.58
CA ARG A 74 -13.40 18.77 -11.85
C ARG A 74 -13.51 18.38 -10.39
N GLY A 75 -12.58 18.89 -9.59
CA GLY A 75 -12.62 18.67 -8.16
C GLY A 75 -11.42 19.24 -7.42
N PHE A 76 -10.92 20.43 -7.78
CA PHE A 76 -10.03 21.18 -6.91
C PHE A 76 -10.18 22.69 -7.17
N LEU A 77 -10.44 23.43 -6.08
CA LEU A 77 -10.45 24.89 -5.89
C LEU A 77 -11.65 25.72 -6.43
N LEU A 78 -12.58 26.04 -5.54
CA LEU A 78 -12.70 27.41 -5.00
C LEU A 78 -13.61 27.49 -3.77
N GLN A 79 -13.30 28.48 -2.94
CA GLN A 79 -13.56 28.60 -1.51
C GLN A 79 -14.58 29.73 -1.24
N GLN A 80 -15.44 29.48 -0.24
CA GLN A 80 -16.04 30.40 0.75
C GLN A 80 -17.24 31.34 0.47
N CYS A 81 -18.10 31.31 1.50
CA CYS A 81 -18.93 32.35 2.11
C CYS A 81 -20.23 32.79 1.40
N LEU A 82 -21.38 32.57 2.07
CA LEU A 82 -22.03 33.60 2.89
C LEU A 82 -23.22 33.00 3.69
N ASP A 83 -23.21 33.27 4.99
CA ASP A 83 -24.37 33.17 5.88
C ASP A 83 -25.43 34.22 5.52
N GLY A 84 -26.69 33.83 5.72
CA GLY A 84 -27.82 34.73 5.95
C GLY A 84 -28.39 35.42 4.71
N THR A 85 -29.63 35.09 4.34
CA THR A 85 -30.81 35.95 4.60
C THR A 85 -32.10 35.26 4.11
N ARG A 86 -33.10 35.32 5.00
CA ARG A 86 -34.54 35.02 4.90
C ARG A 86 -35.20 35.12 3.52
N ARG A 87 -36.23 34.27 3.31
CA ARG A 87 -37.53 34.69 2.73
C ARG A 87 -38.70 34.01 3.43
N SER A 88 -39.44 34.80 4.20
CA SER A 88 -40.83 34.56 4.59
C SER A 88 -41.72 35.48 3.77
N SER A 89 -42.84 34.93 3.27
CA SER A 89 -43.87 35.65 2.52
C SER A 89 -44.81 36.43 3.46
N PRO A 90 -45.48 37.50 3.00
CA PRO A 90 -46.06 38.51 3.89
C PRO A 90 -47.59 38.41 4.02
N THR A 91 -48.12 38.96 5.12
CA THR A 91 -49.49 39.51 5.14
C THR A 91 -49.56 40.81 5.97
N ARG A 92 -50.10 41.82 5.29
CA ARG A 92 -51.09 42.81 5.76
C ARG A 92 -50.67 44.03 6.59
N ALA A 93 -50.95 45.18 5.94
CA ALA A 93 -51.52 46.45 6.43
C ALA A 93 -50.63 47.49 7.14
N GLY A 94 -50.79 48.73 6.69
CA GLY A 94 -50.79 49.90 7.57
C GLY A 94 -50.00 51.11 7.09
N ARG A 95 -50.69 52.01 6.37
CA ARG A 95 -50.68 53.49 6.44
C ARG A 95 -49.36 54.25 6.72
N SER A 96 -49.06 55.21 5.84
CA SER A 96 -48.96 56.68 6.08
C SER A 96 -47.51 57.10 6.35
N GLU A 97 -46.94 58.20 5.89
CA GLU A 97 -47.24 59.32 4.97
C GLU A 97 -45.95 60.19 4.98
N LEU A 98 -45.81 61.14 4.05
CA LEU A 98 -44.79 62.21 3.97
C LEU A 98 -43.31 61.81 3.72
N ALA A 99 -42.63 62.17 2.63
CA ALA A 99 -42.44 63.43 1.87
C ALA A 99 -41.18 64.23 2.27
N LEU A 100 -40.57 64.83 1.23
CA LEU A 100 -39.42 65.75 1.14
C LEU A 100 -38.03 65.09 1.14
N ARG A 101 -37.30 64.97 0.02
CA ARG A 101 -36.76 65.93 -0.98
C ARG A 101 -35.69 66.91 -0.46
N HIS A 102 -34.72 67.12 -1.36
CA HIS A 102 -33.72 68.20 -1.50
C HIS A 102 -32.33 67.92 -0.91
N LEU A 103 -31.33 67.61 -1.75
CA LEU A 103 -30.48 68.47 -2.60
C LEU A 103 -29.40 69.22 -1.78
N PHE A 104 -28.12 68.94 -2.06
CA PHE A 104 -27.04 69.92 -2.38
C PHE A 104 -25.69 69.16 -2.46
N VAL A 105 -25.03 69.07 -3.64
CA VAL A 105 -23.99 69.99 -4.18
C VAL A 105 -22.57 69.69 -3.64
N ALA A 106 -21.71 69.19 -4.54
CA ALA A 106 -20.23 69.17 -4.47
C ALA A 106 -19.67 70.62 -4.67
N PRO A 107 -18.34 70.97 -4.70
CA PRO A 107 -17.13 70.14 -4.89
C PRO A 107 -15.82 70.64 -4.20
N SER A 108 -14.67 70.01 -4.56
CA SER A 108 -13.28 70.54 -4.60
C SER A 108 -12.54 70.79 -3.26
N ASP A 109 -11.22 70.62 -3.08
CA ASP A 109 -10.07 70.33 -3.96
C ASP A 109 -8.85 69.94 -3.05
N ARG A 110 -7.79 69.40 -3.69
CA ARG A 110 -6.35 69.45 -3.32
C ARG A 110 -5.70 68.56 -2.23
N SER A 111 -4.96 67.59 -2.79
CA SER A 111 -3.49 67.38 -2.65
C SER A 111 -2.89 66.85 -1.35
N LYS A 112 -2.37 65.61 -1.40
CA LYS A 112 -0.97 65.26 -1.08
C LYS A 112 -0.62 63.84 -1.58
N ALA A 113 0.62 63.70 -2.05
CA ALA A 113 1.20 62.60 -2.83
C ALA A 113 1.42 61.28 -2.04
N PRO A 114 1.71 60.14 -2.73
CA PRO A 114 1.58 58.80 -2.16
C PRO A 114 2.86 58.27 -1.50
N ALA A 115 2.67 57.42 -0.49
CA ALA A 115 3.74 56.66 0.14
C ALA A 115 4.26 55.56 -0.80
N ALA A 116 5.59 55.49 -0.93
CA ALA A 116 6.31 54.50 -1.71
C ALA A 116 6.02 53.07 -1.21
N ALA A 117 5.29 52.30 -2.00
CA ALA A 117 5.15 50.86 -1.82
C ALA A 117 6.48 50.18 -2.19
N ARG A 118 7.28 49.83 -1.18
CA ARG A 118 8.41 48.90 -1.34
C ARG A 118 7.83 47.53 -1.72
N ARG A 119 7.84 47.23 -3.03
CA ARG A 119 7.75 45.86 -3.56
C ARG A 119 8.87 45.04 -2.93
N ARG A 120 8.55 44.26 -1.88
CA ARG A 120 9.39 43.14 -1.49
C ARG A 120 9.23 42.09 -2.59
N LEU A 121 10.20 42.07 -3.50
CA LEU A 121 10.47 40.90 -4.31
C LEU A 121 10.73 39.75 -3.33
N PHE A 122 9.80 38.78 -3.26
CA PHE A 122 10.09 37.53 -2.59
C PHE A 122 11.16 36.83 -3.41
N SER A 123 12.39 36.88 -2.90
CA SER A 123 13.55 36.20 -3.45
C SER A 123 13.33 34.70 -3.33
N ALA A 124 13.21 34.03 -4.47
CA ALA A 124 13.37 32.59 -4.61
C ALA A 124 14.84 32.23 -4.36
N ALA A 125 15.25 32.09 -3.10
CA ALA A 125 16.59 31.62 -2.74
C ALA A 125 16.62 31.13 -1.29
N ALA A 126 16.23 29.87 -1.08
CA ALA A 126 16.67 29.07 0.06
C ALA A 126 16.41 27.58 -0.21
N MET A 127 16.92 27.06 -1.32
CA MET A 127 17.25 25.63 -1.34
C MET A 127 18.55 25.52 -0.56
N THR A 128 18.44 25.20 0.72
CA THR A 128 19.56 24.89 1.59
C THR A 128 20.37 23.79 0.92
N THR A 129 21.52 24.12 0.35
CA THR A 129 22.51 23.14 -0.12
C THR A 129 23.14 22.51 1.12
N ALA A 130 22.37 21.68 1.81
CA ALA A 130 22.92 20.77 2.80
C ALA A 130 23.87 19.84 2.05
N SER A 131 25.10 19.69 2.57
CA SER A 131 26.05 18.73 2.04
C SER A 131 25.38 17.34 1.96
N PRO A 132 25.58 16.59 0.87
CA PRO A 132 24.98 15.26 0.74
C PRO A 132 25.41 14.38 1.91
N SER A 133 24.53 13.46 2.31
CA SER A 133 24.84 12.52 3.38
C SER A 133 26.09 11.69 3.04
N GLN A 134 26.94 11.44 4.03
CA GLN A 134 28.18 10.66 3.87
C GLN A 134 27.99 9.25 3.29
N VAL A 135 26.79 8.65 3.47
CA VAL A 135 26.48 7.30 2.95
C VAL A 135 25.80 7.32 1.58
N ARG A 136 25.51 8.51 1.03
CA ARG A 136 24.75 8.64 -0.21
C ARG A 136 25.64 8.29 -1.41
N GLN A 137 25.30 7.21 -2.11
CA GLN A 137 25.95 6.80 -3.34
C GLN A 137 24.92 6.26 -4.34
N ASN A 138 25.02 6.73 -5.59
CA ASN A 138 24.13 6.35 -6.69
C ASN A 138 22.62 6.44 -6.35
N TYR A 139 22.23 7.46 -5.58
CA TYR A 139 20.85 7.65 -5.15
C TYR A 139 20.34 9.00 -5.64
N HIS A 140 19.51 9.00 -6.68
CA HIS A 140 19.04 10.23 -7.31
C HIS A 140 17.95 10.91 -6.46
N GLN A 141 17.90 12.24 -6.47
CA GLN A 141 16.90 13.01 -5.69
C GLN A 141 15.45 12.68 -6.09
N ASP A 142 15.21 12.39 -7.37
CA ASP A 142 13.90 11.96 -7.86
C ASP A 142 13.48 10.63 -7.22
N SER A 143 14.41 9.67 -7.08
CA SER A 143 14.16 8.38 -6.42
C SER A 143 13.87 8.57 -4.94
N GLU A 144 14.63 9.44 -4.26
CA GLU A 144 14.38 9.81 -2.87
C GLU A 144 12.99 10.43 -2.66
N ALA A 145 12.60 11.36 -3.54
CA ALA A 145 11.28 11.97 -3.50
C ALA A 145 10.17 10.94 -3.82
N ALA A 146 10.42 10.01 -4.73
CA ALA A 146 9.48 8.95 -5.08
C ALA A 146 9.29 7.95 -3.92
N ILE A 147 10.35 7.59 -3.21
CA ILE A 147 10.26 6.77 -1.99
C ILE A 147 9.41 7.47 -0.92
N ASN A 148 9.57 8.78 -0.72
CA ASN A 148 8.71 9.52 0.22
C ASN A 148 7.22 9.50 -0.17
N ARG A 149 6.92 9.53 -1.48
CA ARG A 149 5.54 9.37 -1.96
C ARG A 149 5.03 7.95 -1.75
N GLN A 150 5.84 6.93 -2.05
CA GLN A 150 5.47 5.53 -1.84
C GLN A 150 5.23 5.24 -0.36
N ILE A 151 6.07 5.75 0.55
CA ILE A 151 5.86 5.65 2.00
C ILE A 151 4.47 6.17 2.40
N ASN A 152 4.07 7.33 1.88
CA ASN A 152 2.74 7.88 2.19
C ASN A 152 1.61 7.03 1.57
N LEU A 153 1.83 6.41 0.40
CA LEU A 153 0.87 5.53 -0.23
C LEU A 153 0.67 4.22 0.56
N GLU A 154 1.73 3.58 1.06
CA GLU A 154 1.61 2.39 1.92
C GLU A 154 0.91 2.74 3.25
N LEU A 155 1.22 3.91 3.82
CA LEU A 155 0.52 4.40 5.01
C LEU A 155 -0.97 4.68 4.75
N TYR A 156 -1.31 5.18 3.56
CA TYR A 156 -2.70 5.34 3.15
C TYR A 156 -3.39 3.99 2.97
N ALA A 157 -2.73 3.02 2.33
CA ALA A 157 -3.27 1.67 2.17
C ALA A 157 -3.54 1.00 3.52
N SER A 158 -2.58 1.08 4.45
CA SER A 158 -2.74 0.65 5.84
C SER A 158 -3.96 1.29 6.50
N TYR A 159 -4.19 2.60 6.30
CA TYR A 159 -5.33 3.30 6.90
C TYR A 159 -6.68 2.92 6.26
N VAL A 160 -6.70 2.65 4.95
CA VAL A 160 -7.88 2.13 4.24
C VAL A 160 -8.26 0.74 4.77
N TYR A 161 -7.29 -0.17 4.89
CA TYR A 161 -7.53 -1.49 5.46
C TYR A 161 -7.99 -1.44 6.92
N LEU A 162 -7.46 -0.51 7.71
CA LEU A 162 -7.93 -0.29 9.08
C LEU A 162 -9.42 0.12 9.09
N SER A 163 -9.82 1.03 8.20
CA SER A 163 -11.22 1.44 8.05
C SER A 163 -12.12 0.26 7.66
N MET A 164 -11.70 -0.57 6.71
CA MET A 164 -12.43 -1.79 6.32
C MET A 164 -12.57 -2.75 7.50
N SER A 165 -11.49 -2.98 8.26
CA SER A 165 -11.50 -3.87 9.42
C SER A 165 -12.57 -3.46 10.44
N TYR A 166 -12.58 -2.19 10.85
CA TYR A 166 -13.53 -1.68 11.83
C TYR A 166 -14.96 -1.58 11.31
N TYR A 167 -15.17 -1.55 9.99
CA TYR A 167 -16.49 -1.69 9.41
C TYR A 167 -17.07 -3.08 9.66
N PHE A 168 -16.29 -4.15 9.44
CA PHE A 168 -16.75 -5.53 9.66
C PHE A 168 -16.89 -5.91 11.15
N ASP A 169 -16.28 -5.14 12.05
CA ASP A 169 -16.39 -5.32 13.51
C ASP A 169 -17.64 -4.65 14.12
N ARG A 170 -18.40 -3.86 13.34
CA ARG A 170 -19.67 -3.28 13.79
C ARG A 170 -20.71 -4.36 14.12
N ASP A 171 -21.60 -4.08 15.05
CA ASP A 171 -22.66 -5.01 15.48
C ASP A 171 -23.71 -5.29 14.38
N ASP A 172 -23.89 -4.36 13.44
CA ASP A 172 -24.80 -4.47 12.31
C ASP A 172 -24.18 -5.12 11.05
N VAL A 173 -22.88 -5.48 11.09
CA VAL A 173 -22.18 -6.24 10.04
C VAL A 173 -21.66 -7.59 10.56
N ALA A 174 -20.93 -7.57 11.68
CA ALA A 174 -20.54 -8.72 12.50
C ALA A 174 -19.81 -9.88 11.77
N LEU A 175 -18.89 -9.56 10.84
CA LEU A 175 -18.07 -10.54 10.12
C LEU A 175 -16.62 -10.55 10.65
N LYS A 176 -16.42 -11.29 11.74
CA LYS A 176 -15.17 -11.27 12.52
C LYS A 176 -13.91 -11.62 11.72
N ASN A 177 -13.96 -12.59 10.81
CA ASN A 177 -12.77 -13.01 10.07
C ASN A 177 -12.46 -12.06 8.91
N PHE A 178 -13.46 -11.38 8.34
CA PHE A 178 -13.22 -10.21 7.48
C PHE A 178 -12.52 -9.09 8.24
N ALA A 179 -13.00 -8.75 9.45
CA ALA A 179 -12.36 -7.73 10.29
C ALA A 179 -10.90 -8.08 10.58
N LYS A 180 -10.64 -9.34 10.97
CA LYS A 180 -9.28 -9.85 11.23
C LYS A 180 -8.40 -9.84 9.99
N TYR A 181 -8.91 -10.27 8.83
CA TYR A 181 -8.19 -10.27 7.56
C TYR A 181 -7.71 -8.85 7.20
N PHE A 182 -8.63 -7.87 7.18
CA PHE A 182 -8.24 -6.51 6.86
C PHE A 182 -7.37 -5.85 7.95
N LEU A 183 -7.50 -6.25 9.21
CA LEU A 183 -6.58 -5.80 10.25
C LEU A 183 -5.16 -6.32 10.01
N HIS A 184 -5.03 -7.58 9.58
CA HIS A 184 -3.75 -8.16 9.20
C HIS A 184 -3.13 -7.41 8.01
N GLN A 185 -3.88 -7.19 6.92
CA GLN A 185 -3.40 -6.40 5.78
C GLN A 185 -3.01 -4.97 6.19
N SER A 186 -3.76 -4.34 7.11
CA SER A 186 -3.40 -3.02 7.63
C SER A 186 -2.02 -3.01 8.30
N HIS A 187 -1.67 -4.06 9.05
CA HIS A 187 -0.36 -4.20 9.67
C HIS A 187 0.73 -4.51 8.64
N GLU A 188 0.47 -5.38 7.66
CA GLU A 188 1.44 -5.67 6.57
C GLU A 188 1.80 -4.39 5.80
N GLU A 189 0.81 -3.58 5.42
CA GLU A 189 1.06 -2.30 4.73
C GLU A 189 1.81 -1.30 5.60
N ARG A 190 1.63 -1.36 6.92
CA ARG A 190 2.42 -0.56 7.84
C ARG A 190 3.89 -1.02 7.85
N GLU A 191 4.13 -2.32 7.82
CA GLU A 191 5.48 -2.88 7.70
C GLU A 191 6.12 -2.52 6.35
N HIS A 192 5.37 -2.51 5.25
CA HIS A 192 5.83 -2.02 3.95
C HIS A 192 6.31 -0.56 4.03
N ALA A 193 5.50 0.33 4.63
CA ALA A 193 5.89 1.72 4.84
C ALA A 193 7.19 1.85 5.65
N GLU A 194 7.32 1.09 6.74
CA GLU A 194 8.51 1.11 7.60
C GLU A 194 9.75 0.53 6.91
N LYS A 195 9.58 -0.49 6.07
CA LYS A 195 10.64 -1.08 5.24
C LYS A 195 11.18 -0.04 4.23
N LEU A 196 10.31 0.77 3.62
CA LEU A 196 10.72 1.91 2.77
C LEU A 196 11.42 3.02 3.56
N MET A 197 10.95 3.35 4.77
CA MET A 197 11.62 4.33 5.64
C MET A 197 13.04 3.88 6.01
N LYS A 198 13.22 2.59 6.30
CA LYS A 198 14.55 1.99 6.56
C LYS A 198 15.44 2.11 5.33
N LEU A 199 14.95 1.77 4.13
CA LEU A 199 15.70 1.94 2.87
C LEU A 199 16.12 3.40 2.65
N GLN A 200 15.19 4.34 2.83
CA GLN A 200 15.44 5.77 2.64
C GLN A 200 16.64 6.23 3.48
N ASN A 201 16.69 5.82 4.75
CA ASN A 201 17.81 6.13 5.64
C ASN A 201 19.10 5.41 5.25
N GLN A 202 19.03 4.13 4.85
CA GLN A 202 20.19 3.36 4.39
C GLN A 202 20.89 4.01 3.19
N ARG A 203 20.12 4.55 2.25
CA ARG A 203 20.64 5.21 1.04
C ARG A 203 21.06 6.67 1.27
N GLY A 204 20.99 7.16 2.52
CA GLY A 204 21.35 8.53 2.88
C GLY A 204 20.32 9.58 2.46
N GLY A 205 19.09 9.17 2.15
CA GLY A 205 17.95 10.05 1.90
C GLY A 205 17.39 10.68 3.18
N ARG A 206 16.37 11.50 3.02
CA ARG A 206 15.62 12.15 4.11
C ARG A 206 14.14 11.85 3.97
N ILE A 207 13.54 11.42 5.07
CA ILE A 207 12.11 11.14 5.15
C ILE A 207 11.38 12.47 5.37
N PHE A 208 10.43 12.77 4.49
CA PHE A 208 9.53 13.92 4.62
C PHE A 208 8.08 13.41 4.66
N LEU A 209 7.59 13.12 5.87
CA LEU A 209 6.21 12.65 6.07
C LEU A 209 5.19 13.72 5.65
N GLN A 210 4.09 13.26 5.08
CA GLN A 210 2.94 14.06 4.66
C GLN A 210 1.67 13.56 5.34
N ASP A 211 0.60 14.34 5.25
CA ASP A 211 -0.73 13.92 5.71
C ASP A 211 -1.10 12.56 5.10
N ILE A 212 -1.59 11.65 5.93
CA ILE A 212 -2.26 10.45 5.48
C ILE A 212 -3.72 10.85 5.25
N LYS A 213 -4.17 10.81 4.00
CA LYS A 213 -5.56 11.15 3.68
C LYS A 213 -6.50 10.11 4.26
N LYS A 214 -7.68 10.54 4.70
CA LYS A 214 -8.73 9.60 5.08
C LYS A 214 -9.18 8.78 3.86
N PRO A 215 -9.70 7.56 4.06
CA PRO A 215 -10.34 6.79 2.99
C PRO A 215 -11.45 7.59 2.29
N ASP A 216 -11.77 7.20 1.06
CA ASP A 216 -12.80 7.84 0.23
C ASP A 216 -14.23 7.65 0.79
N ARG A 217 -14.42 6.61 1.61
CA ARG A 217 -15.68 6.26 2.27
C ARG A 217 -15.46 5.71 3.67
N ASP A 218 -16.49 5.84 4.50
CA ASP A 218 -16.53 5.28 5.87
C ASP A 218 -17.44 4.02 5.94
N ASP A 219 -18.35 3.88 4.99
CA ASP A 219 -19.22 2.69 4.82
C ASP A 219 -18.72 1.87 3.62
N TRP A 220 -18.45 0.58 3.85
CA TRP A 220 -17.93 -0.34 2.84
C TRP A 220 -18.99 -1.26 2.24
N GLU A 221 -20.25 -1.11 2.65
CA GLU A 221 -21.45 -1.78 2.15
C GLU A 221 -21.52 -3.29 2.43
N ASN A 222 -20.56 -4.09 1.99
CA ASN A 222 -20.54 -5.55 2.14
C ASN A 222 -19.15 -6.14 1.89
N GLY A 223 -18.99 -7.43 2.18
CA GLY A 223 -17.74 -8.18 2.00
C GLY A 223 -17.23 -8.15 0.56
N LEU A 224 -18.11 -8.32 -0.43
CA LEU A 224 -17.73 -8.27 -1.84
C LEU A 224 -17.17 -6.91 -2.25
N ASN A 225 -17.88 -5.82 -1.92
CA ASN A 225 -17.47 -4.46 -2.26
C ASN A 225 -16.14 -4.07 -1.60
N ALA A 226 -15.94 -4.45 -0.32
CA ALA A 226 -14.68 -4.24 0.36
C ALA A 226 -13.51 -4.96 -0.32
N MET A 227 -13.69 -6.23 -0.72
CA MET A 227 -12.66 -7.00 -1.45
C MET A 227 -12.37 -6.42 -2.84
N GLU A 228 -13.38 -5.90 -3.54
CA GLU A 228 -13.19 -5.21 -4.82
C GLU A 228 -12.43 -3.88 -4.67
N CYS A 229 -12.76 -3.11 -3.64
CA CYS A 229 -12.05 -1.88 -3.28
C CYS A 229 -10.59 -2.17 -2.90
N ALA A 230 -10.35 -3.20 -2.09
CA ALA A 230 -9.01 -3.67 -1.75
C ALA A 230 -8.23 -4.11 -2.99
N LEU A 231 -8.83 -4.89 -3.89
CA LEU A 231 -8.21 -5.29 -5.15
C LEU A 231 -7.82 -4.09 -6.02
N HIS A 232 -8.64 -3.04 -6.04
CA HIS A 232 -8.33 -1.81 -6.77
C HIS A 232 -7.19 -1.02 -6.10
N LEU A 233 -7.20 -0.94 -4.76
CA LEU A 233 -6.13 -0.33 -3.99
C LEU A 233 -4.79 -1.01 -4.27
N GLU A 234 -4.71 -2.34 -4.18
CA GLU A 234 -3.48 -3.11 -4.44
C GLU A 234 -2.94 -2.91 -5.86
N LYS A 235 -3.84 -2.85 -6.84
CA LYS A 235 -3.45 -2.53 -8.23
C LYS A 235 -2.90 -1.12 -8.37
N SER A 236 -3.44 -0.16 -7.61
CA SER A 236 -2.97 1.23 -7.61
C SER A 236 -1.60 1.35 -6.94
N VAL A 237 -1.39 0.67 -5.80
CA VAL A 237 -0.10 0.56 -5.12
C VAL A 237 0.94 -0.09 -6.04
N ASN A 238 0.59 -1.22 -6.67
CA ASN A 238 1.47 -1.91 -7.61
C ASN A 238 1.83 -1.04 -8.83
N GLN A 239 0.88 -0.28 -9.38
CA GLN A 239 1.17 0.66 -10.47
C GLN A 239 2.19 1.73 -10.04
N SER A 240 2.07 2.27 -8.83
CA SER A 240 3.05 3.21 -8.27
C SER A 240 4.43 2.56 -8.07
N LEU A 241 4.49 1.29 -7.66
CA LEU A 241 5.74 0.53 -7.53
C LEU A 241 6.41 0.27 -8.89
N LEU A 242 5.63 -0.05 -9.93
CA LEU A 242 6.15 -0.20 -11.29
C LEU A 242 6.73 1.11 -11.83
N GLU A 243 6.08 2.24 -11.54
CA GLU A 243 6.59 3.57 -11.90
C GLU A 243 7.86 3.94 -11.12
N LEU A 244 7.92 3.59 -9.84
CA LEU A 244 9.11 3.76 -9.00
C LEU A 244 10.28 2.89 -9.51
N HIS A 245 10.01 1.63 -9.87
CA HIS A 245 11.01 0.72 -10.45
C HIS A 245 11.51 1.22 -11.80
N LYS A 246 10.59 1.70 -12.66
CA LYS A 246 10.96 2.35 -13.92
C LYS A 246 11.86 3.56 -13.68
N LEU A 247 11.52 4.41 -12.72
CA LEU A 247 12.35 5.56 -12.35
C LEU A 247 13.73 5.12 -11.87
N ALA A 248 13.82 4.09 -11.04
CA ALA A 248 15.10 3.53 -10.58
C ALA A 248 15.95 3.02 -11.76
N THR A 249 15.31 2.33 -12.72
CA THR A 249 15.93 1.85 -13.95
C THR A 249 16.43 3.01 -14.83
N ASP A 250 15.61 4.02 -15.05
CA ASP A 250 15.95 5.21 -15.84
C ASP A 250 17.11 6.03 -15.20
N LYS A 251 17.30 5.91 -13.88
CA LYS A 251 18.40 6.53 -13.13
C LYS A 251 19.58 5.59 -12.90
N SER A 252 19.56 4.38 -13.45
CA SER A 252 20.61 3.37 -13.28
C SER A 252 20.92 3.05 -11.81
N ASP A 253 19.89 2.89 -10.98
CA ASP A 253 20.00 2.45 -9.57
C ASP A 253 19.61 0.96 -9.43
N PRO A 254 20.54 0.02 -9.69
CA PRO A 254 20.23 -1.41 -9.67
C PRO A 254 19.87 -1.93 -8.29
N HIS A 255 20.40 -1.33 -7.21
CA HIS A 255 20.04 -1.72 -5.84
C HIS A 255 18.59 -1.36 -5.54
N LEU A 256 18.12 -0.19 -5.98
CA LEU A 256 16.73 0.18 -5.78
C LEU A 256 15.78 -0.71 -6.60
N CYS A 257 16.15 -1.07 -7.84
CA CYS A 257 15.39 -2.03 -8.65
C CYS A 257 15.25 -3.39 -7.92
N ASP A 258 16.38 -3.97 -7.50
CA ASP A 258 16.42 -5.26 -6.79
C ASP A 258 15.61 -5.24 -5.49
N PHE A 259 15.70 -4.15 -4.72
CA PHE A 259 14.93 -4.00 -3.49
C PHE A 259 13.41 -4.00 -3.74
N ILE A 260 12.96 -3.30 -4.78
CA ILE A 260 11.53 -3.22 -5.16
C ILE A 260 11.04 -4.59 -5.68
N GLU A 261 11.85 -5.27 -6.50
CA GLU A 261 11.54 -6.60 -7.02
C GLU A 261 11.41 -7.63 -5.90
N THR A 262 12.40 -7.66 -4.99
CA THR A 262 12.49 -8.66 -3.93
C THR A 262 11.38 -8.52 -2.90
N HIS A 263 11.09 -7.30 -2.47
CA HIS A 263 10.27 -7.05 -1.29
C HIS A 263 8.87 -6.50 -1.57
N TYR A 264 8.52 -6.13 -2.80
CA TYR A 264 7.23 -5.50 -3.09
C TYR A 264 6.55 -6.13 -4.30
N LEU A 265 7.18 -6.16 -5.48
CA LEU A 265 6.49 -6.61 -6.70
C LEU A 265 6.01 -8.07 -6.61
N ASN A 266 6.79 -8.95 -6.01
CA ASN A 266 6.39 -10.34 -5.78
C ASN A 266 5.23 -10.46 -4.78
N GLU A 267 5.21 -9.62 -3.74
CA GLU A 267 4.15 -9.59 -2.73
C GLU A 267 2.86 -9.03 -3.35
N GLN A 268 2.91 -7.90 -4.07
CA GLN A 268 1.77 -7.31 -4.77
C GLN A 268 1.07 -8.31 -5.72
N VAL A 269 1.83 -9.07 -6.51
CA VAL A 269 1.23 -10.04 -7.44
C VAL A 269 0.48 -11.15 -6.70
N LYS A 270 1.00 -11.59 -5.54
CA LYS A 270 0.32 -12.57 -4.69
C LYS A 270 -0.95 -11.99 -4.06
N SER A 271 -0.88 -10.80 -3.47
CA SER A 271 -2.03 -10.13 -2.85
C SER A 271 -3.14 -9.83 -3.86
N ILE A 272 -2.78 -9.33 -5.06
CA ILE A 272 -3.73 -9.09 -6.16
C ILE A 272 -4.41 -10.40 -6.59
N LYS A 273 -3.65 -11.50 -6.65
CA LYS A 273 -4.19 -12.81 -7.02
C LYS A 273 -5.14 -13.34 -5.95
N GLU A 274 -4.76 -13.23 -4.68
CA GLU A 274 -5.59 -13.66 -3.54
C GLU A 274 -6.91 -12.89 -3.49
N LEU A 275 -6.86 -11.56 -3.54
CA LEU A 275 -8.07 -10.72 -3.57
C LEU A 275 -8.94 -11.02 -4.79
N GLY A 276 -8.32 -11.29 -5.96
CA GLY A 276 -9.04 -11.72 -7.15
C GLY A 276 -9.78 -13.05 -6.97
N ASP A 277 -9.20 -14.00 -6.23
CA ASP A 277 -9.84 -15.27 -5.89
C ASP A 277 -10.99 -15.07 -4.90
N HIS A 278 -10.80 -14.21 -3.90
CA HIS A 278 -11.84 -13.85 -2.92
C HIS A 278 -13.06 -13.23 -3.60
N VAL A 279 -12.84 -12.20 -4.43
CA VAL A 279 -13.91 -11.55 -5.24
C VAL A 279 -14.62 -12.58 -6.13
N THR A 280 -13.87 -13.46 -6.79
CA THR A 280 -14.47 -14.49 -7.67
C THR A 280 -15.36 -15.45 -6.90
N ASN A 281 -14.93 -15.91 -5.73
CA ASN A 281 -15.71 -16.83 -4.90
C ASN A 281 -16.98 -16.15 -4.35
N LEU A 282 -16.86 -14.94 -3.80
CA LEU A 282 -17.99 -14.18 -3.28
C LEU A 282 -19.06 -13.95 -4.35
N ARG A 283 -18.67 -13.53 -5.56
CA ARG A 283 -19.60 -13.37 -6.69
C ARG A 283 -20.29 -14.68 -7.06
N LYS A 284 -19.55 -15.79 -7.13
CA LYS A 284 -20.12 -17.11 -7.47
C LYS A 284 -21.04 -17.66 -6.40
N MET A 285 -20.82 -17.32 -5.14
CA MET A 285 -21.70 -17.66 -4.01
C MET A 285 -22.98 -16.80 -3.97
N GLY A 286 -23.04 -15.75 -4.80
CA GLY A 286 -24.19 -14.85 -4.90
C GLY A 286 -24.19 -13.72 -3.87
N ALA A 287 -23.03 -13.28 -3.39
CA ALA A 287 -22.92 -12.07 -2.58
C ALA A 287 -23.12 -10.81 -3.45
N PRO A 288 -23.73 -9.73 -2.90
CA PRO A 288 -24.24 -9.60 -1.53
C PRO A 288 -25.68 -10.07 -1.34
N GLU A 289 -26.42 -10.44 -2.40
CA GLU A 289 -27.86 -10.75 -2.31
C GLU A 289 -28.15 -12.00 -1.47
N SER A 290 -27.24 -12.97 -1.49
CA SER A 290 -27.29 -14.16 -0.66
C SER A 290 -26.60 -13.90 0.68
N GLY A 291 -27.38 -13.60 1.72
CA GLY A 291 -26.83 -13.32 3.07
C GLY A 291 -25.99 -14.46 3.67
N MET A 292 -26.20 -15.71 3.22
CA MET A 292 -25.37 -16.84 3.64
C MET A 292 -24.00 -16.89 2.96
N ALA A 293 -23.82 -16.21 1.82
CA ALA A 293 -22.59 -16.26 1.05
C ALA A 293 -21.41 -15.69 1.84
N GLU A 294 -21.54 -14.46 2.34
CA GLU A 294 -20.47 -13.80 3.10
C GLU A 294 -20.23 -14.46 4.44
N TYR A 295 -21.28 -14.94 5.11
CA TYR A 295 -21.15 -15.69 6.36
C TYR A 295 -20.34 -17.00 6.17
N LEU A 296 -20.65 -17.79 5.15
CA LEU A 296 -19.89 -19.02 4.87
C LEU A 296 -18.46 -18.72 4.42
N PHE A 297 -18.27 -17.67 3.62
CA PHE A 297 -16.95 -17.23 3.19
C PHE A 297 -16.07 -16.79 4.37
N ASP A 298 -16.62 -16.00 5.30
CA ASP A 298 -15.99 -15.59 6.55
C ASP A 298 -15.47 -16.80 7.34
N LYS A 299 -16.26 -17.88 7.44
CA LYS A 299 -15.88 -19.08 8.17
C LYS A 299 -14.90 -19.99 7.43
N HIS A 300 -15.14 -20.25 6.15
CA HIS A 300 -14.42 -21.31 5.44
C HIS A 300 -13.18 -20.82 4.69
N THR A 301 -13.18 -19.57 4.22
CA THR A 301 -12.04 -19.01 3.49
C THR A 301 -11.16 -18.19 4.41
N LEU A 302 -11.74 -17.23 5.16
CA LEU A 302 -10.96 -16.35 6.03
C LEU A 302 -10.70 -16.93 7.43
N GLY A 303 -11.46 -17.94 7.85
CA GLY A 303 -11.36 -18.54 9.18
C GLY A 303 -10.14 -19.45 9.40
N ASN A 304 -9.45 -19.87 8.34
CA ASN A 304 -8.28 -20.77 8.44
C ASN A 304 -6.96 -20.05 8.74
N SER A 305 -6.97 -18.73 8.90
CA SER A 305 -5.75 -17.96 9.15
C SER A 305 -5.15 -18.17 10.57
N ASP A 306 -5.82 -18.95 11.44
CA ASP A 306 -5.40 -19.27 12.81
C ASP A 306 -4.58 -20.57 12.94
N SER A 307 -4.42 -21.36 11.88
CA SER A 307 -3.74 -22.67 11.96
C SER A 307 -2.25 -22.67 11.61
N GLU A 308 -1.65 -21.52 11.25
CA GLU A 308 -0.25 -21.45 10.81
C GLU A 308 0.60 -20.37 11.51
N SER A 309 0.15 -19.83 12.66
CA SER A 309 0.95 -18.94 13.52
C SER A 309 1.59 -19.66 14.69
#